data_AF-A0A954T8G1-F1
#
_entry.id   AF-A0A954T8G1-F1
#
_cell.length_a   1.000
_cell.length_b   1.000
_cell.length_c   1.000
_cell.angle_alpha   90.00
_cell.angle_beta   90.00
_cell.angle_gamma   90.00
#
_symmetry.space_group_name_H-M   'P 1'
#
loop_
_entity.id
_entity.type
_entity.pdbx_description
1 polymer ?
#
loop_
_entity_poly.entity_id
_entity_poly.type
_entity_poly.pdbx_seq_one_letter_code
_entity_poly.pdbx_strand_id
1 'polypeptide(L)'
;GATFSAHRVEEESEFLTSEDNWFRPTNFSNGPDGCLYVLDMYRETIEHPRSVPDDIKAHVDLESGDDRGRIWRLTPSGFTFTAPPRLGDLSSAELVSHLASTNAWQRETAQRLLWERQDRSVIDDVRELAKTSKLAVGRRHALDVLKGLGAMETADVVRALSDDDPRMQVYALKLLSRQLNTPRGDRNLKNEQ
;
A
#
# COMPACT_ATOMS: atom_id res chain seq x y z
N GLY A 1 20.53 13.99 11.67
CA GLY A 1 19.50 13.08 11.16
C GLY A 1 18.65 12.66 12.32
N ALA A 2 17.47 13.27 12.45
CA ALA A 2 16.69 13.31 13.69
C ALA A 2 15.32 14.01 13.43
N THR A 3 14.50 13.51 12.51
CA THR A 3 13.28 14.24 12.09
C THR A 3 11.98 13.45 12.19
N PHE A 4 12.01 12.22 12.68
CA PHE A 4 10.79 11.46 12.95
C PHE A 4 10.68 11.20 14.45
N SER A 5 9.65 11.75 15.08
CA SER A 5 9.18 11.32 16.38
C SER A 5 7.90 10.49 16.18
N ALA A 6 7.83 9.35 16.85
CA ALA A 6 6.62 8.57 16.95
C ALA A 6 6.09 8.74 18.37
N HIS A 7 4.80 9.02 18.49
CA HIS A 7 4.11 9.14 19.76
C HIS A 7 2.94 8.17 19.75
N ARG A 8 2.61 7.60 20.91
CA ARG A 8 1.37 6.85 21.04
C ARG A 8 0.21 7.80 20.83
N VAL A 9 -0.78 7.37 20.03
CA VAL A 9 -2.03 8.14 19.87
C VAL A 9 -2.84 8.10 21.16
N GLU A 10 -2.88 6.92 21.79
CA GLU A 10 -3.51 6.68 23.09
C GLU A 10 -2.44 6.24 24.09
N GLU A 11 -2.32 6.95 25.22
CA GLU A 11 -1.29 6.67 26.23
C GLU A 11 -1.62 5.41 27.05
N GLU A 12 -2.90 5.19 27.37
CA GLU A 12 -3.34 4.13 28.28
C GLU A 12 -4.04 2.94 27.58
N SER A 13 -4.24 3.00 26.27
CA SER A 13 -4.91 1.92 25.52
C SER A 13 -4.26 1.65 24.16
N GLU A 14 -4.56 0.49 23.61
CA GLU A 14 -4.23 0.13 22.23
C GLU A 14 -5.40 0.51 21.29
N PHE A 15 -5.10 0.80 20.02
CA PHE A 15 -6.10 1.14 19.02
C PHE A 15 -7.23 0.10 18.91
N LEU A 16 -6.91 -1.18 19.12
CA LEU A 16 -7.84 -2.30 19.11
C LEU A 16 -7.55 -3.21 20.29
N THR A 17 -8.54 -3.41 21.15
CA THR A 17 -8.47 -4.31 22.31
C THR A 17 -9.82 -5.01 22.52
N SER A 18 -9.79 -6.19 23.15
CA SER A 18 -10.99 -6.96 23.50
C SER A 18 -10.75 -7.76 24.77
N GLU A 19 -11.79 -7.89 25.60
CA GLU A 19 -11.81 -8.79 26.76
C GLU A 19 -12.17 -10.24 26.37
N ASP A 20 -12.68 -10.45 25.16
CA ASP A 20 -12.99 -11.77 24.63
C ASP A 20 -11.70 -12.47 24.19
N ASN A 21 -11.33 -13.54 24.90
CA ASN A 21 -10.10 -14.28 24.64
C ASN A 21 -10.11 -15.07 23.32
N TRP A 22 -11.27 -15.20 22.65
CA TRP A 22 -11.39 -15.81 21.32
C TRP A 22 -11.26 -14.78 20.20
N PHE A 23 -11.23 -13.48 20.51
CA PHE A 23 -10.97 -12.43 19.53
C PHE A 23 -9.53 -12.54 19.01
N ARG A 24 -9.39 -12.78 17.69
CA ARG A 24 -8.10 -12.99 17.01
C ARG A 24 -8.05 -12.12 15.75
N PRO A 25 -7.78 -10.80 15.86
CA PRO A 25 -7.57 -9.96 14.70
C PRO A 25 -6.31 -10.44 13.96
N THR A 26 -6.48 -10.81 12.70
CA THR A 26 -5.40 -11.39 11.87
C THR A 26 -4.94 -10.45 10.77
N ASN A 27 -5.78 -9.52 10.33
CA ASN A 27 -5.41 -8.58 9.28
C ASN A 27 -6.20 -7.26 9.36
N PHE A 28 -5.59 -6.22 8.78
CA PHE A 28 -6.15 -4.89 8.64
C PHE A 28 -6.04 -4.45 7.18
N SER A 29 -7.10 -3.88 6.63
CA SER A 29 -7.07 -3.36 5.26
C SER A 29 -7.87 -2.07 5.12
N ASN A 30 -7.33 -1.12 4.34
CA ASN A 30 -8.09 0.06 3.96
C ASN A 30 -9.12 -0.33 2.90
N GLY A 31 -10.39 -0.04 3.17
CA GLY A 31 -11.48 -0.34 2.28
C GLY A 31 -11.67 0.71 1.17
N PRO A 32 -12.44 0.36 0.13
CA PRO A 32 -12.75 1.25 -0.97
C PRO A 32 -13.55 2.49 -0.53
N ASP A 33 -14.37 2.34 0.51
CA ASP A 33 -15.14 3.41 1.18
C ASP A 33 -14.29 4.28 2.14
N GLY A 34 -12.99 3.98 2.28
CA GLY A 34 -12.07 4.72 3.14
C GLY A 34 -12.09 4.29 4.61
N CYS A 35 -12.85 3.23 4.94
CA CYS A 35 -12.89 2.65 6.29
C CYS A 35 -11.74 1.66 6.52
N LEU A 36 -11.45 1.36 7.79
CA LEU A 36 -10.51 0.30 8.14
C LEU A 36 -11.29 -1.00 8.38
N TYR A 37 -10.94 -2.05 7.64
CA TYR A 37 -11.53 -3.37 7.80
C TYR A 37 -10.61 -4.24 8.64
N VAL A 38 -11.17 -4.92 9.64
CA VAL A 38 -10.45 -5.87 10.49
C VAL A 38 -10.97 -7.26 10.23
N LEU A 39 -10.08 -8.16 9.84
CA LEU A 39 -10.38 -9.58 9.76
C LEU A 39 -10.10 -10.21 11.11
N ASP A 40 -11.11 -10.82 11.69
CA ASP A 40 -11.02 -11.56 12.93
C ASP A 40 -11.34 -13.03 12.65
N MET A 41 -10.36 -13.89 12.88
CA MET A 41 -10.51 -15.33 12.64
C MET A 41 -11.46 -15.98 13.66
N TYR A 42 -11.60 -15.37 14.84
CA TYR A 42 -12.36 -15.82 16.01
C TYR A 42 -12.16 -17.30 16.39
N ARG A 43 -11.19 -17.57 17.25
CA ARG A 43 -10.77 -18.95 17.57
C ARG A 43 -10.43 -19.12 19.04
N GLU A 44 -10.93 -20.18 19.63
CA GLU A 44 -10.51 -20.63 20.97
C GLU A 44 -9.05 -21.07 20.95
N THR A 45 -8.72 -21.98 20.02
CA THR A 45 -7.37 -22.53 19.86
C THR A 45 -6.78 -22.17 18.49
N ILE A 46 -5.54 -21.68 18.49
CA ILE A 46 -4.77 -21.33 17.28
C ILE A 46 -3.61 -22.29 17.00
N GLU A 47 -3.36 -23.23 17.93
CA GLU A 47 -2.28 -24.19 17.82
C GLU A 47 -2.60 -25.27 16.79
N HIS A 48 -1.57 -25.66 16.03
CA HIS A 48 -1.70 -26.80 15.14
C HIS A 48 -1.89 -28.08 15.97
N PRO A 49 -2.77 -29.04 15.58
CA PRO A 49 -3.03 -30.24 16.37
C PRO A 49 -1.80 -31.04 16.77
N ARG A 50 -0.76 -31.10 15.92
CA ARG A 50 0.51 -31.77 16.25
C ARG A 50 1.28 -31.13 17.40
N SER A 51 1.04 -29.87 17.71
CA SER A 51 1.73 -29.11 18.75
C SER A 51 1.07 -29.26 20.12
N VAL A 52 -0.13 -29.83 20.18
CA VAL A 52 -0.89 -30.02 21.42
C VAL A 52 -0.69 -31.46 21.93
N PRO A 53 -0.34 -31.67 23.21
CA PRO A 53 -0.33 -32.99 23.84
C PRO A 53 -1.69 -33.69 23.79
N ASP A 54 -1.71 -35.03 23.70
CA ASP A 54 -2.96 -35.79 23.50
C ASP A 54 -3.91 -35.73 24.69
N ASP A 55 -3.40 -35.61 25.91
CA ASP A 55 -4.19 -35.38 27.12
C ASP A 55 -4.94 -34.05 27.08
N ILE A 56 -4.35 -33.00 26.49
CA ILE A 56 -5.02 -31.71 26.31
C ILE A 56 -6.07 -31.81 25.20
N LYS A 57 -5.76 -32.45 24.06
CA LYS A 57 -6.72 -32.63 22.94
C LYS A 57 -8.01 -33.32 23.36
N ALA A 58 -7.93 -34.24 24.33
CA ALA A 58 -9.10 -34.94 24.83
C ALA A 58 -10.11 -34.00 25.52
N HIS A 59 -9.69 -32.79 25.92
CA HIS A 59 -10.49 -31.82 26.68
C HIS A 59 -10.78 -30.53 25.91
N VAL A 60 -10.22 -30.34 24.71
CA VAL A 60 -10.42 -29.12 23.91
C VAL A 60 -10.82 -29.45 22.48
N ASP A 61 -11.79 -28.71 21.95
CA ASP A 61 -12.11 -28.75 20.53
C ASP A 61 -11.15 -27.82 19.77
N LEU A 62 -10.22 -28.44 19.03
CA LEU A 62 -9.25 -27.70 18.22
C LEU A 62 -9.88 -27.02 17.01
N GLU A 63 -11.15 -27.28 16.68
CA GLU A 63 -11.90 -26.62 15.61
C GLU A 63 -12.93 -25.61 16.14
N SER A 64 -12.93 -25.34 17.45
CA SER A 64 -13.82 -24.37 18.08
C SER A 64 -13.68 -22.95 17.50
N GLY A 65 -14.78 -22.47 16.89
CA GLY A 65 -14.93 -21.14 16.30
C GLY A 65 -14.54 -21.03 14.81
N ASP A 66 -14.25 -22.13 14.10
CA ASP A 66 -13.92 -22.08 12.66
C ASP A 66 -15.03 -21.49 11.77
N ASP A 67 -16.28 -21.50 12.23
CA ASP A 67 -17.46 -20.96 11.58
C ASP A 67 -17.82 -19.52 12.01
N ARG A 68 -17.03 -18.91 12.90
CA ARG A 68 -17.36 -17.63 13.55
C ARG A 68 -16.49 -16.46 13.13
N GLY A 69 -15.73 -16.59 12.04
CA GLY A 69 -14.94 -15.49 11.50
C GLY A 69 -15.76 -14.22 11.28
N ARG A 70 -15.17 -13.06 11.58
CA ARG A 70 -15.83 -11.75 11.50
C ARG A 70 -15.05 -10.79 10.61
N ILE A 71 -15.78 -9.95 9.90
CA ILE A 71 -15.23 -8.79 9.19
C ILE A 71 -15.82 -7.55 9.83
N TRP A 72 -15.00 -6.83 10.58
CA TRP A 72 -15.38 -5.56 11.17
C TRP A 72 -15.07 -4.43 10.20
N ARG A 73 -16.03 -3.51 10.03
CA ARG A 73 -15.81 -2.25 9.33
C ARG A 73 -15.77 -1.12 10.35
N LEU A 74 -14.59 -0.57 10.60
CA LEU A 74 -14.38 0.53 11.53
C LEU A 74 -14.61 1.87 10.82
N THR A 75 -15.55 2.66 11.34
CA THR A 75 -15.94 3.96 10.81
C THR A 75 -15.74 5.04 11.88
N PRO A 76 -15.30 6.25 11.53
CA PRO A 76 -15.31 7.35 12.47
C PRO A 76 -16.75 7.71 12.89
N SER A 77 -16.90 8.32 14.07
CA SER A 77 -18.19 8.86 14.51
C SER A 77 -18.75 9.84 13.49
N GLY A 78 -20.04 9.71 13.15
CA GLY A 78 -20.69 10.55 12.13
C GLY A 78 -20.31 10.20 10.69
N PHE A 79 -19.67 9.05 10.45
CA PHE A 79 -19.35 8.60 9.10
C PHE A 79 -20.59 8.53 8.21
N THR A 80 -20.50 9.16 7.05
CA THR A 80 -21.51 9.06 5.99
C THR A 80 -20.94 8.21 4.87
N PHE A 81 -21.62 7.11 4.55
CA PHE A 81 -21.19 6.22 3.49
C PHE A 81 -21.19 6.93 2.14
N THR A 82 -20.06 6.88 1.46
CA THR A 82 -19.91 7.33 0.08
C THR A 82 -19.57 6.12 -0.78
N ALA A 83 -20.37 5.88 -1.82
CA ALA A 83 -20.12 4.77 -2.73
C ALA A 83 -18.75 4.96 -3.40
N PRO A 84 -17.86 3.95 -3.34
CA PRO A 84 -16.55 4.06 -3.96
C PRO A 84 -16.65 4.08 -5.49
N PRO A 85 -15.75 4.80 -6.18
CA PRO A 85 -15.72 4.79 -7.64
C PRO A 85 -15.39 3.39 -8.15
N ARG A 86 -16.05 2.97 -9.24
CA ARG A 86 -15.73 1.72 -9.94
C ARG A 86 -14.48 1.94 -10.81
N LEU A 87 -13.30 1.97 -10.18
CA LEU A 87 -12.03 2.28 -10.85
C LEU A 87 -11.73 1.39 -12.07
N GLY A 88 -12.23 0.15 -12.07
CA GLY A 88 -12.08 -0.77 -13.21
C GLY A 88 -12.75 -0.27 -14.50
N ASP A 89 -13.82 0.51 -14.37
CA ASP A 89 -14.62 1.04 -15.49
C ASP A 89 -14.07 2.36 -16.04
N LEU A 90 -13.16 3.01 -15.31
CA LEU A 90 -12.55 4.28 -15.71
C LEU A 90 -11.50 4.09 -16.80
N SER A 91 -11.33 5.07 -17.67
CA SER A 91 -10.22 5.15 -18.64
C SER A 91 -8.87 5.35 -17.94
N SER A 92 -7.76 5.08 -18.64
CA SER A 92 -6.42 5.33 -18.09
C SER A 92 -6.21 6.80 -17.71
N ALA A 93 -6.74 7.72 -18.53
CA ALA A 93 -6.64 9.16 -18.26
C ALA A 93 -7.35 9.55 -16.96
N GLU A 94 -8.56 9.01 -16.73
CA GLU A 94 -9.31 9.24 -15.49
C GLU A 94 -8.57 8.66 -14.26
N LEU A 95 -7.95 7.48 -14.40
CA LEU A 95 -7.18 6.85 -13.34
C LEU A 95 -5.98 7.68 -12.87
N VAL A 96 -5.39 8.53 -13.72
CA VAL A 96 -4.24 9.38 -13.33
C VAL A 96 -4.60 10.23 -12.13
N SER A 97 -5.79 10.85 -12.12
CA SER A 97 -6.24 11.69 -11.01
C SER A 97 -6.33 10.94 -9.67
N HIS A 98 -6.65 9.65 -9.71
CA HIS A 98 -6.79 8.81 -8.53
C HIS A 98 -5.46 8.43 -7.88
N LEU A 99 -4.32 8.58 -8.57
CA LEU A 99 -2.99 8.42 -7.96
C LEU A 99 -2.74 9.41 -6.82
N ALA A 100 -3.44 10.55 -6.81
CA ALA A 100 -3.40 11.57 -5.76
C ALA A 100 -4.63 11.56 -4.85
N SER A 101 -5.44 10.50 -4.83
CA SER A 101 -6.56 10.35 -3.88
C SER A 101 -6.06 10.37 -2.43
N THR A 102 -6.84 10.88 -1.48
CA THR A 102 -6.51 10.75 -0.04
C THR A 102 -6.77 9.33 0.46
N ASN A 103 -7.60 8.55 -0.24
CA ASN A 103 -7.86 7.14 0.06
C ASN A 103 -6.77 6.24 -0.54
N ALA A 104 -6.06 5.49 0.32
CA ALA A 104 -5.00 4.58 -0.10
C ALA A 104 -5.47 3.49 -1.06
N TRP A 105 -6.65 2.89 -0.80
CA TRP A 105 -7.23 1.86 -1.66
C TRP A 105 -7.40 2.37 -3.10
N GLN A 106 -7.85 3.62 -3.26
CA GLN A 106 -8.04 4.21 -4.59
C GLN A 106 -6.70 4.48 -5.29
N ARG A 107 -5.70 5.02 -4.59
CA ARG A 107 -4.37 5.28 -5.16
C ARG A 107 -3.69 4.01 -5.63
N GLU A 108 -3.66 3.00 -4.77
CA GLU A 108 -3.00 1.72 -5.04
C GLU A 108 -3.72 0.95 -6.15
N THR A 109 -5.05 0.99 -6.16
CA THR A 109 -5.84 0.37 -7.24
C THR A 109 -5.62 1.10 -8.57
N ALA A 110 -5.60 2.43 -8.60
CA ALA A 110 -5.34 3.19 -9.81
C ALA A 110 -3.93 2.92 -10.36
N GLN A 111 -2.91 2.89 -9.49
CA GLN A 111 -1.55 2.53 -9.89
C GLN A 111 -1.48 1.11 -10.47
N ARG A 112 -2.10 0.13 -9.79
CA ARG A 112 -2.14 -1.26 -10.27
C ARG A 112 -2.79 -1.35 -11.65
N LEU A 113 -3.95 -0.73 -11.83
CA LEU A 113 -4.68 -0.75 -13.10
C LEU A 113 -3.90 -0.06 -14.23
N LEU A 114 -3.24 1.08 -13.96
CA LEU A 114 -2.38 1.74 -14.94
C LEU A 114 -1.19 0.86 -15.34
N TRP A 115 -0.58 0.17 -14.37
CA TRP A 115 0.48 -0.79 -14.64
C TRP A 115 -0.03 -2.01 -15.44
N GLU A 116 -1.19 -2.57 -15.11
CA GLU A 116 -1.76 -3.72 -15.85
C GLU A 116 -2.12 -3.35 -17.29
N ARG A 117 -2.66 -2.15 -17.50
CA ARG A 117 -3.10 -1.67 -18.83
C ARG A 117 -1.95 -1.33 -19.76
N GLN A 118 -0.79 -0.95 -19.23
CA GLN A 118 0.38 -0.51 -20.00
C GLN A 118 0.06 0.58 -21.03
N ASP A 119 -0.97 1.38 -20.77
CA ASP A 119 -1.40 2.45 -21.66
C ASP A 119 -0.38 3.59 -21.59
N ARG A 120 0.36 3.79 -22.68
CA ARG A 120 1.42 4.80 -22.75
C ARG A 120 0.90 6.17 -23.13
N SER A 121 -0.37 6.30 -23.52
CA SER A 121 -0.97 7.58 -23.90
C SER A 121 -1.04 8.57 -22.73
N VAL A 122 -1.05 8.08 -21.49
CA VAL A 122 -1.14 8.88 -20.27
C VAL A 122 0.20 9.30 -19.67
N ILE A 123 1.33 8.99 -20.31
CA ILE A 123 2.67 9.25 -19.75
C ILE A 123 2.85 10.74 -19.39
N ASP A 124 2.40 11.64 -20.25
CA ASP A 124 2.56 13.08 -20.02
C ASP A 124 1.67 13.56 -18.87
N ASP A 125 0.44 13.07 -18.76
CA ASP A 125 -0.47 13.37 -17.64
C ASP A 125 0.09 12.85 -16.31
N VAL A 126 0.63 11.62 -16.30
CA VAL A 126 1.26 11.03 -15.11
C VAL A 126 2.50 11.84 -14.72
N ARG A 127 3.32 12.24 -15.69
CA ARG A 127 4.52 13.06 -15.42
C ARG A 127 4.15 14.44 -14.91
N GLU A 128 3.07 15.03 -15.40
CA GLU A 128 2.56 16.29 -14.89
C GLU A 128 2.06 16.14 -13.45
N LEU A 129 1.36 15.06 -13.12
CA LEU A 129 0.95 14.76 -11.75
C LEU A 129 2.15 14.57 -10.81
N ALA A 130 3.21 13.90 -11.28
CA ALA A 130 4.47 13.74 -10.53
C ALA A 130 5.10 15.10 -10.18
N LYS A 131 4.87 16.13 -11.00
CA LYS A 131 5.37 17.48 -10.79
C LYS A 131 4.47 18.34 -9.91
N THR A 132 3.15 18.24 -10.07
CA THR A 132 2.19 19.24 -9.59
C THR A 132 1.28 18.76 -8.47
N SER A 133 1.20 17.45 -8.21
CA SER A 133 0.36 16.94 -7.11
C SER A 133 0.75 17.60 -5.79
N LYS A 134 -0.24 18.17 -5.09
CA LYS A 134 -0.06 18.77 -3.76
C LYS A 134 0.35 17.72 -2.72
N LEU A 135 -0.12 16.49 -2.88
CA LEU A 135 0.22 15.38 -2.00
C LEU A 135 1.53 14.72 -2.46
N ALA A 136 2.50 14.64 -1.56
CA ALA A 136 3.76 13.92 -1.79
C ALA A 136 3.52 12.45 -2.17
N VAL A 137 2.55 11.79 -1.53
CA VAL A 137 2.17 10.42 -1.90
C VAL A 137 1.66 10.34 -3.34
N GLY A 138 0.90 11.33 -3.82
CA GLY A 138 0.46 11.38 -5.22
C GLY A 138 1.61 11.53 -6.20
N ARG A 139 2.59 12.40 -5.88
CA ARG A 139 3.81 12.53 -6.68
C ARG A 139 4.60 11.22 -6.73
N ARG A 140 4.72 10.52 -5.61
CA ARG A 140 5.36 9.20 -5.53
C ARG A 140 4.64 8.14 -6.38
N HIS A 141 3.32 8.00 -6.25
CA HIS A 141 2.54 7.04 -7.03
C HIS A 141 2.69 7.31 -8.54
N ALA A 142 2.70 8.58 -8.95
CA ALA A 142 2.95 8.96 -10.34
C ALA A 142 4.34 8.53 -10.83
N LEU A 143 5.40 8.75 -10.04
CA LEU A 143 6.74 8.26 -10.35
C LEU A 143 6.78 6.73 -10.43
N ASP A 144 6.15 6.01 -9.50
CA ASP A 144 6.07 4.55 -9.55
C ASP A 144 5.34 4.06 -10.82
N VAL A 145 4.31 4.77 -11.30
CA VAL A 145 3.65 4.48 -12.59
C VAL A 145 4.59 4.75 -13.77
N LEU A 146 5.26 5.90 -13.85
CA LEU A 146 6.23 6.19 -14.92
C LEU A 146 7.31 5.10 -14.98
N LYS A 147 7.79 4.64 -13.82
CA LYS A 147 8.73 3.53 -13.75
C LYS A 147 8.13 2.22 -14.26
N GLY A 148 6.92 1.88 -13.81
CA GLY A 148 6.21 0.67 -14.21
C GLY A 148 5.88 0.61 -15.70
N LEU A 149 5.73 1.77 -16.36
CA LEU A 149 5.55 1.92 -17.80
C LEU A 149 6.89 2.05 -18.56
N GLY A 150 8.04 1.98 -17.89
CA GLY A 150 9.35 2.17 -18.52
C GLY A 150 9.54 3.57 -19.14
N ALA A 151 8.85 4.58 -18.61
CA ALA A 151 8.85 5.96 -19.10
C ALA A 151 9.49 6.96 -18.11
N MET A 152 10.03 6.46 -17.00
CA MET A 152 10.75 7.28 -16.02
C MET A 152 12.08 7.77 -16.58
N GLU A 153 12.31 9.07 -16.51
CA GLU A 153 13.53 9.72 -16.97
C GLU A 153 14.40 10.18 -15.80
N THR A 154 15.69 10.40 -16.05
CA THR A 154 16.61 10.97 -15.05
C THR A 154 16.10 12.32 -14.52
N ALA A 155 15.48 13.14 -15.38
CA ALA A 155 14.91 14.42 -14.99
C ALA A 155 13.79 14.29 -13.95
N ASP A 156 12.97 13.23 -14.02
CA ASP A 156 11.91 12.96 -13.05
C ASP A 156 12.50 12.68 -11.65
N VAL A 157 13.59 11.90 -11.61
CA VAL A 157 14.30 11.57 -10.35
C VAL A 157 15.02 12.79 -9.79
N VAL A 158 15.70 13.56 -10.63
CA VAL A 158 16.40 14.79 -10.22
C VAL A 158 15.42 15.80 -9.63
N ARG A 159 14.25 15.97 -10.25
CA ARG A 159 13.20 16.82 -9.68
C ARG A 159 12.77 16.33 -8.29
N ALA A 160 12.57 15.02 -8.12
CA ALA A 160 12.15 14.46 -6.85
C ALA A 160 13.22 14.59 -5.73
N LEU A 161 14.50 14.74 -6.06
CA LEU A 161 15.56 15.08 -5.09
C LEU A 161 15.44 16.52 -4.57
N SER A 162 14.89 17.43 -5.38
CA SER A 162 14.67 18.82 -5.04
C SER A 162 13.24 19.09 -4.53
N ASP A 163 12.49 18.04 -4.20
CA ASP A 163 11.13 18.14 -3.70
C ASP A 163 11.10 18.72 -2.28
N ASP A 164 10.12 19.57 -1.96
CA ASP A 164 9.98 20.18 -0.63
C ASP A 164 9.67 19.15 0.47
N ASP A 165 9.08 18.00 0.13
CA ASP A 165 8.80 16.93 1.09
C ASP A 165 10.03 16.03 1.29
N PRO A 166 10.60 15.93 2.50
CA PRO A 166 11.78 15.10 2.75
C PRO A 166 11.58 13.63 2.39
N ARG A 167 10.35 13.10 2.42
CA ARG A 167 10.04 11.72 2.05
C ARG A 167 10.21 11.49 0.55
N MET A 168 9.94 12.51 -0.27
CA MET A 168 10.19 12.48 -1.71
C MET A 168 11.67 12.50 -2.02
N GLN A 169 12.44 13.33 -1.32
CA GLN A 169 13.91 13.36 -1.45
C GLN A 169 14.53 11.99 -1.13
N VAL A 170 14.12 11.37 0.00
CA VAL A 170 14.54 10.01 0.39
C VAL A 170 14.13 8.97 -0.65
N TYR A 171 12.91 9.07 -1.18
CA TYR A 171 12.43 8.16 -2.21
C TYR A 171 13.25 8.29 -3.50
N ALA A 172 13.58 9.51 -3.94
CA ALA A 172 14.42 9.76 -5.10
C ALA A 172 15.84 9.19 -4.93
N LEU A 173 16.44 9.33 -3.75
CA LEU A 173 17.73 8.70 -3.42
C LEU A 173 17.66 7.16 -3.51
N LYS A 174 16.55 6.54 -3.08
CA LYS A 174 16.32 5.10 -3.23
C LYS A 174 16.15 4.67 -4.69
N LEU A 175 15.58 5.52 -5.54
CA LEU A 175 15.49 5.25 -6.99
C LEU A 175 16.88 5.27 -7.62
N LEU A 176 17.72 6.27 -7.28
CA LEU A 176 19.09 6.37 -7.79
C LEU A 176 19.98 5.20 -7.35
N SER A 177 19.93 4.80 -6.09
CA SER A 177 20.78 3.71 -5.59
C SER A 177 20.50 2.38 -6.30
N ARG A 178 19.24 2.12 -6.67
CA ARG A 178 18.86 0.95 -7.47
C ARG A 178 19.37 1.01 -8.91
N GLN A 179 19.41 2.19 -9.52
CA GLN A 179 19.99 2.35 -10.87
C GLN A 179 21.51 2.10 -10.86
N LEU A 180 22.21 2.54 -9.81
CA LEU A 180 23.65 2.33 -9.68
C LEU A 180 24.04 0.88 -9.40
N ASN A 181 23.17 0.12 -8.70
CA ASN A 181 23.39 -1.29 -8.38
C ASN A 181 22.94 -2.27 -9.47
N THR A 182 22.42 -1.78 -10.59
CA THR A 182 22.18 -2.63 -11.77
C THR A 182 23.53 -2.83 -12.46
N PRO A 183 24.03 -4.07 -12.66
CA PRO A 183 25.30 -4.28 -13.35
C PRO A 183 25.26 -3.55 -14.69
N ARG A 184 26.23 -2.66 -14.95
CA ARG A 184 26.42 -2.08 -16.27
C ARG A 184 26.80 -3.22 -17.21
N GLY A 185 25.80 -3.87 -17.81
CA GLY A 185 26.03 -4.81 -18.90
C GLY A 185 26.77 -4.10 -20.02
N ASP A 186 27.91 -4.67 -20.40
CA ASP A 186 28.83 -4.27 -21.47
C ASP A 186 28.13 -3.51 -22.60
N ARG A 187 28.24 -2.18 -22.58
CA ARG A 187 28.12 -1.37 -23.78
C ARG A 187 29.54 -1.03 -24.22
N ASN A 188 29.92 -1.65 -25.33
CA ASN A 188 31.18 -1.54 -26.09
C ASN A 188 32.20 -2.64 -25.80
N LEU A 189 32.25 -3.62 -26.72
CA LEU A 189 33.47 -4.19 -27.33
C LEU A 189 33.05 -5.14 -28.47
N LYS A 190 32.41 -4.60 -29.52
CA LYS A 190 32.38 -5.23 -30.85
C LYS A 190 32.44 -4.15 -31.91
N ASN A 191 33.65 -3.64 -32.09
CA ASN A 191 34.14 -3.04 -33.32
C ASN A 191 35.66 -3.14 -33.24
N GLU A 192 36.19 -4.32 -33.57
CA GLU A 192 37.51 -4.48 -34.19
C GLU A 192 37.66 -5.94 -34.63
N GLN A 193 38.05 -6.08 -35.90
CA GLN A 193 38.35 -7.28 -36.71
C GLN A 193 37.16 -7.96 -37.40
#